data_AF-A0A4U1IXQ9-F1
#
_entry.id   AF-A0A4U1IXQ9-F1
#
_cell.length_a   1.000
_cell.length_b   1.000
_cell.length_c   1.000
_cell.angle_alpha   90.00
_cell.angle_beta   90.00
_cell.angle_gamma   90.00
#
_symmetry.space_group_name_H-M   'P 1'
#
loop_
_entity.id
_entity.type
_entity.pdbx_description
1 polymer ?
#
loop_
_entity_poly.entity_id
_entity_poly.type
_entity_poly.pdbx_seq_one_letter_code
_entity_poly.pdbx_strand_id
1 'polypeptide(L)'
;MAKIERKKTAAVAVTLAAVSILGITFGLRRQAASGAPAKETEATRVASVAPQCRFSPGETAAFTLASTVRDVRGDEEDHLRATLSVEAVEQLSATRYRLRAALSDVSHSQELTLPEEHVKGSLTDPFFVEMDASCRFVGFGFARDWDARRRQFVQSLLRTHEFELPVALGTRRWSASQSDGMGSFEANYEDVSEAPGAALRMKRRKATYDGKAHADALGLSVVVVASEATARFDLDDPQWLASTSGLEHVQILVQGQVQADLLQRFRMRRDDARFVAVRALAPGDADFRDAFALDVARGPHVDDRRAKLSYEEALQAFLAHFRGPGDPSYAAARELAAWLAAHPEGAARLVAALRAGDIDDAARPALFLGLELSGTEAARGALSDVLADRRFRAVDRARAASALSDLGAPTRDTAELLLAQAQDDRDDMVANVSLLGLGGMARRSGDDDELKSYVHASLDQELSAAADEGKARLVLDAMGNSGDPAFADELDAQLGAESASTRQHAAEALGRLDPVEAGPRLLDRLREETDPAVRTAIVGALRGSPTADVVALMADKLAASTSIPERAAIITWLGAASRTRPEARGHLVAQFHREPSARLMQLIGTFVPAAALR
;
A
#
# COMPACT_ATOMS: atom_id res chain seq x y z
N MET A 1 -13.44 -41.94 28.50
CA MET A 1 -13.26 -41.82 27.04
C MET A 1 -13.91 -40.53 26.55
N ALA A 2 -13.36 -39.39 26.96
CA ALA A 2 -13.77 -38.05 26.53
C ALA A 2 -12.60 -37.10 26.83
N LYS A 3 -11.58 -37.10 25.95
CA LYS A 3 -10.42 -36.19 26.06
C LYS A 3 -9.53 -36.20 24.79
N ILE A 4 -10.11 -36.16 23.60
CA ILE A 4 -9.35 -35.88 22.36
C ILE A 4 -10.26 -35.10 21.39
N GLU A 5 -10.66 -33.88 21.76
CA GLU A 5 -11.35 -32.98 20.83
C GLU A 5 -11.24 -31.55 21.37
N ARG A 6 -10.05 -30.94 21.24
CA ARG A 6 -9.79 -29.51 21.47
C ARG A 6 -8.36 -29.16 21.00
N LYS A 7 -8.03 -29.48 19.75
CA LYS A 7 -6.84 -28.94 19.05
C LYS A 7 -7.15 -28.82 17.56
N LYS A 8 -7.93 -27.81 17.23
CA LYS A 8 -7.96 -27.17 15.91
C LYS A 8 -8.13 -25.68 16.16
N THR A 9 -7.08 -25.04 16.65
CA THR A 9 -6.92 -23.59 16.52
C THR A 9 -6.76 -23.34 15.03
N ALA A 10 -7.71 -22.61 14.46
CA ALA A 10 -7.61 -22.11 13.10
C ALA A 10 -6.39 -21.17 13.05
N ALA A 11 -5.37 -21.55 12.29
CA ALA A 11 -4.30 -20.64 11.90
C ALA A 11 -4.94 -19.60 10.96
N VAL A 12 -5.25 -18.43 11.49
CA VAL A 12 -5.77 -17.30 10.71
C VAL A 12 -4.56 -16.51 10.21
N ALA A 13 -4.36 -16.54 8.90
CA ALA A 13 -3.39 -15.71 8.21
C ALA A 13 -3.73 -14.24 8.43
N VAL A 14 -2.88 -13.51 9.16
CA VAL A 14 -2.95 -12.05 9.22
C VAL A 14 -1.80 -11.49 8.41
N THR A 15 -2.01 -11.42 7.10
CA THR A 15 -1.07 -10.83 6.14
C THR A 15 -1.34 -9.33 6.06
N LEU A 16 -0.58 -8.51 6.80
CA LEU A 16 -0.56 -7.05 6.62
C LEU A 16 0.34 -6.72 5.42
N ALA A 17 -0.29 -6.46 4.26
CA ALA A 17 0.36 -5.87 3.09
C ALA A 17 -0.09 -4.41 2.98
N ALA A 18 0.83 -3.46 3.18
CA ALA A 18 0.53 -2.03 3.17
C ALA A 18 1.05 -1.34 1.89
N VAL A 19 0.17 -1.14 0.91
CA VAL A 19 0.39 -0.41 -0.37
C VAL A 19 0.91 1.03 -0.17
N SER A 20 1.96 1.43 -0.88
CA SER A 20 2.60 2.76 -0.81
C SER A 20 2.20 3.70 -1.96
N ILE A 21 2.09 5.02 -1.69
CA ILE A 21 2.22 6.10 -2.71
C ILE A 21 3.06 7.25 -2.11
N LEU A 22 4.00 7.75 -2.93
CA LEU A 22 5.13 8.64 -2.64
C LEU A 22 4.78 10.11 -2.36
N GLY A 23 5.72 10.82 -1.73
CA GLY A 23 5.82 12.28 -1.70
C GLY A 23 6.97 12.80 -2.56
N ILE A 24 6.84 14.03 -3.08
CA ILE A 24 7.94 14.84 -3.60
C ILE A 24 7.87 16.28 -3.07
N THR A 25 9.05 16.73 -2.65
CA THR A 25 9.47 18.06 -2.21
C THR A 25 9.56 19.06 -3.35
N PHE A 26 9.07 20.29 -3.15
CA PHE A 26 9.44 21.44 -3.97
C PHE A 26 10.51 22.29 -3.26
N GLY A 27 11.63 22.49 -3.95
CA GLY A 27 12.62 23.51 -3.64
C GLY A 27 12.32 24.79 -4.41
N LEU A 28 12.49 25.94 -3.75
CA LEU A 28 12.62 27.24 -4.41
C LEU A 28 13.80 27.99 -3.79
N ARG A 29 14.76 28.36 -4.66
CA ARG A 29 15.97 29.12 -4.34
C ARG A 29 15.70 30.61 -4.60
N ARG A 30 15.94 31.39 -3.53
CA ARG A 30 16.18 32.83 -3.35
C ARG A 30 16.26 33.77 -4.57
N GLN A 31 15.76 34.99 -4.33
CA GLN A 31 16.45 36.22 -4.73
C GLN A 31 16.70 37.14 -3.52
N ALA A 32 17.86 37.78 -3.55
CA ALA A 32 18.48 38.52 -2.46
C ALA A 32 18.04 39.99 -2.40
N ALA A 33 18.01 40.55 -1.18
CA ALA A 33 18.11 41.99 -0.97
C ALA A 33 19.32 42.26 -0.06
N SER A 34 20.18 43.16 -0.54
CA SER A 34 21.47 43.56 0.00
C SER A 34 21.36 44.46 1.22
N GLY A 35 22.18 44.21 2.24
CA GLY A 35 22.49 45.14 3.33
C GLY A 35 23.87 44.83 3.92
N ALA A 36 24.76 45.83 3.91
CA ALA A 36 26.17 45.75 4.35
C ALA A 36 26.30 45.66 5.90
N PRO A 37 27.49 45.31 6.45
CA PRO A 37 27.59 44.55 7.68
C PRO A 37 27.69 45.42 8.95
N ALA A 38 26.97 45.01 10.00
CA ALA A 38 27.29 45.44 11.36
C ALA A 38 28.30 44.44 11.96
N LYS A 39 29.43 44.96 12.45
CA LYS A 39 30.44 44.21 13.20
C LYS A 39 29.81 43.68 14.49
N GLU A 40 29.65 42.37 14.60
CA GLU A 40 29.30 41.72 15.86
C GLU A 40 30.35 40.65 16.20
N THR A 41 30.81 40.76 17.43
CA THR A 41 31.96 40.12 18.07
C THR A 41 31.90 38.61 18.09
N GLU A 42 33.06 37.99 17.91
CA GLU A 42 33.37 36.56 17.77
C GLU A 42 33.07 35.69 19.01
N ALA A 43 32.41 36.23 20.03
CA ALA A 43 32.10 35.56 21.30
C ALA A 43 30.65 35.04 21.41
N THR A 44 29.79 35.28 20.41
CA THR A 44 28.38 34.85 20.41
C THR A 44 28.04 33.90 19.25
N ARG A 45 29.04 33.14 18.76
CA ARG A 45 28.90 32.23 17.61
C ARG A 45 28.58 30.77 17.96
N VAL A 46 28.34 30.44 19.23
CA VAL A 46 27.76 29.14 19.61
C VAL A 46 26.23 29.27 19.58
N ALA A 47 25.69 29.55 18.39
CA ALA A 47 24.26 29.62 18.16
C ALA A 47 23.73 28.23 17.78
N SER A 48 23.06 27.59 18.75
CA SER A 48 21.73 26.97 18.57
C SER A 48 21.40 26.29 17.22
N VAL A 49 22.04 25.16 16.90
CA VAL A 49 21.62 24.31 15.76
C VAL A 49 20.85 23.10 16.27
N ALA A 50 19.65 22.84 15.73
CA ALA A 50 18.88 21.62 15.98
C ALA A 50 19.76 20.37 15.80
N PRO A 51 19.60 19.32 16.62
CA PRO A 51 20.35 18.08 16.42
C PRO A 51 20.02 17.52 15.04
N GLN A 52 21.04 17.06 14.30
CA GLN A 52 20.90 16.56 12.94
C GLN A 52 21.77 15.33 12.71
N CYS A 53 21.23 14.34 11.98
CA CYS A 53 22.05 13.29 11.38
C CYS A 53 22.86 13.86 10.22
N ARG A 54 24.19 13.78 10.32
CA ARG A 54 25.12 14.19 9.27
C ARG A 54 26.23 13.15 9.16
N PHE A 55 26.53 12.73 7.94
CA PHE A 55 27.52 11.69 7.70
C PHE A 55 28.55 12.18 6.69
N SER A 56 29.82 11.89 6.96
CA SER A 56 30.89 12.07 5.98
C SER A 56 31.08 10.78 5.17
N PRO A 57 31.28 10.85 3.85
CA PRO A 57 31.61 9.67 3.05
C PRO A 57 32.81 8.91 3.64
N GLY A 58 32.67 7.59 3.79
CA GLY A 58 33.64 6.70 4.40
C GLY A 58 33.44 6.46 5.90
N GLU A 59 32.54 7.18 6.58
CA GLU A 59 32.19 6.86 7.98
C GLU A 59 31.50 5.50 8.07
N THR A 60 31.86 4.73 9.10
CA THR A 60 31.33 3.39 9.33
C THR A 60 30.80 3.24 10.74
N ALA A 61 29.75 2.45 10.91
CA ALA A 61 29.26 2.03 12.22
C ALA A 61 28.72 0.61 12.17
N ALA A 62 28.68 -0.06 13.33
CA ALA A 62 28.04 -1.35 13.45
C ALA A 62 27.10 -1.44 14.64
N PHE A 63 26.06 -2.25 14.50
CA PHE A 63 24.97 -2.36 15.47
C PHE A 63 24.60 -3.80 15.73
N THR A 64 24.49 -4.20 17.00
CA THR A 64 23.80 -5.45 17.35
C THR A 64 22.30 -5.20 17.35
N LEU A 65 21.55 -6.01 16.60
CA LEU A 65 20.10 -5.99 16.49
C LEU A 65 19.50 -7.22 17.17
N ALA A 66 18.39 -7.03 17.89
CA ALA A 66 17.54 -8.13 18.28
C ALA A 66 16.07 -7.70 18.31
N SER A 67 15.19 -8.54 17.79
CA SER A 67 13.74 -8.37 17.84
C SER A 67 13.09 -9.70 18.17
N THR A 68 12.04 -9.66 18.98
CA THR A 68 11.23 -10.81 19.36
C THR A 68 9.77 -10.42 19.26
N VAL A 69 8.94 -11.24 18.63
CA VAL A 69 7.48 -11.07 18.52
C VAL A 69 6.82 -12.34 19.00
N ARG A 70 5.81 -12.24 19.87
CA ARG A 70 5.03 -13.38 20.37
C ARG A 70 3.54 -13.11 20.27
N ASP A 71 2.72 -14.13 20.04
CA ASP A 71 1.27 -14.03 20.27
C ASP A 71 1.03 -14.04 21.79
N VAL A 72 0.32 -13.04 22.32
CA VAL A 72 -0.02 -12.93 23.74
C VAL A 72 -0.90 -14.11 24.20
N ARG A 73 -1.62 -14.74 23.28
CA ARG A 73 -2.55 -15.86 23.53
C ARG A 73 -1.92 -17.23 23.30
N GLY A 74 -0.71 -17.28 22.73
CA GLY A 74 -0.04 -18.51 22.30
C GLY A 74 1.37 -18.67 22.88
N ASP A 75 2.04 -19.75 22.49
CA ASP A 75 3.43 -20.06 22.88
C ASP A 75 4.42 -19.85 21.70
N GLU A 76 3.91 -19.50 20.51
CA GLU A 76 4.72 -19.29 19.30
C GLU A 76 5.46 -17.94 19.35
N GLU A 77 6.72 -17.94 18.92
CA GLU A 77 7.60 -16.77 18.96
C GLU A 77 8.46 -16.65 17.71
N ASP A 78 8.45 -15.46 17.10
CA ASP A 78 9.40 -15.06 16.08
C ASP A 78 10.57 -14.34 16.76
N HIS A 79 11.79 -14.69 16.38
CA HIS A 79 12.96 -13.94 16.83
C HIS A 79 13.89 -13.63 15.67
N LEU A 80 14.63 -12.54 15.80
CA LEU A 80 15.73 -12.17 14.94
C LEU A 80 16.88 -11.64 15.79
N ARG A 81 18.10 -12.04 15.45
CA ARG A 81 19.36 -11.44 15.90
C ARG A 81 20.27 -11.26 14.70
N ALA A 82 20.95 -10.13 14.63
CA ALA A 82 21.92 -9.85 13.57
C ALA A 82 22.90 -8.76 14.02
N THR A 83 23.98 -8.60 13.27
CA THR A 83 24.80 -7.39 13.28
C THR A 83 24.53 -6.61 11.99
N LEU A 84 24.17 -5.34 12.11
CA LEU A 84 24.04 -4.41 11.00
C LEU A 84 25.32 -3.61 10.88
N SER A 85 26.01 -3.72 9.76
CA SER A 85 27.15 -2.87 9.41
C SER A 85 26.70 -1.83 8.40
N VAL A 86 27.08 -0.57 8.61
CA VAL A 86 26.72 0.57 7.76
C VAL A 86 27.95 1.40 7.41
N GLU A 87 27.99 1.90 6.19
CA GLU A 87 29.02 2.75 5.62
C GLU A 87 28.36 3.93 4.90
N ALA A 88 28.72 5.15 5.22
CA ALA A 88 28.28 6.35 4.50
C ALA A 88 28.97 6.41 3.14
N VAL A 89 28.21 6.36 2.05
CA VAL A 89 28.78 6.30 0.69
C VAL A 89 28.75 7.66 0.01
N GLU A 90 27.63 8.38 0.14
CA GLU A 90 27.38 9.58 -0.65
C GLU A 90 26.48 10.56 0.11
N GLN A 91 26.75 11.85 -0.06
CA GLN A 91 25.83 12.91 0.33
C GLN A 91 25.00 13.32 -0.90
N LEU A 92 23.72 12.96 -0.91
CA LEU A 92 22.80 13.22 -2.03
C LEU A 92 22.37 14.69 -2.10
N SER A 93 22.26 15.34 -0.94
CA SER A 93 21.96 16.77 -0.82
C SER A 93 22.47 17.33 0.50
N ALA A 94 22.27 18.64 0.74
CA ALA A 94 22.64 19.27 2.00
C ALA A 94 22.01 18.61 3.24
N THR A 95 20.91 17.86 3.08
CA THR A 95 20.16 17.22 4.17
C THR A 95 19.83 15.76 3.91
N ARG A 96 20.44 15.11 2.90
CA ARG A 96 20.20 13.69 2.58
C ARG A 96 21.50 12.94 2.34
N TYR A 97 21.57 11.75 2.88
CA TYR A 97 22.75 10.89 2.89
C TYR A 97 22.36 9.47 2.46
N ARG A 98 23.25 8.81 1.74
CA ARG A 98 23.09 7.42 1.34
C ARG A 98 24.10 6.57 2.10
N LEU A 99 23.56 5.61 2.85
CA LEU A 99 24.33 4.63 3.59
C LEU A 99 24.22 3.28 2.89
N ARG A 100 25.33 2.58 2.73
CA ARG A 100 25.35 1.18 2.32
C ARG A 100 25.39 0.31 3.58
N ALA A 101 24.57 -0.72 3.60
CA ALA A 101 24.32 -1.55 4.76
C ALA A 101 24.34 -3.04 4.41
N ALA A 102 24.69 -3.88 5.38
CA ALA A 102 24.49 -5.33 5.29
C ALA A 102 24.26 -5.93 6.67
N LEU A 103 23.57 -7.06 6.72
CA LEU A 103 23.43 -7.87 7.93
C LEU A 103 24.49 -8.99 7.94
N SER A 104 25.04 -9.28 9.12
CA SER A 104 25.90 -10.43 9.41
C SER A 104 25.41 -11.14 10.67
N ASP A 105 25.93 -12.35 10.93
CA ASP A 105 25.57 -13.17 12.10
C ASP A 105 24.04 -13.30 12.28
N VAL A 106 23.32 -13.46 11.17
CA VAL A 106 21.86 -13.47 11.13
C VAL A 106 21.33 -14.81 11.66
N SER A 107 20.53 -14.74 12.71
CA SER A 107 19.77 -15.86 13.27
C SER A 107 18.32 -15.44 13.40
N HIS A 108 17.38 -16.20 12.81
CA HIS A 108 15.96 -15.91 12.93
C HIS A 108 15.11 -17.18 12.99
N SER A 109 13.92 -17.05 13.60
CA SER A 109 12.80 -17.98 13.47
C SER A 109 11.52 -17.22 13.14
N GLN A 110 10.62 -17.89 12.42
CA GLN A 110 9.31 -17.37 12.05
C GLN A 110 8.26 -18.45 12.35
N GLU A 111 7.84 -18.56 13.60
CA GLU A 111 6.82 -19.52 14.04
C GLU A 111 5.40 -18.95 13.91
N LEU A 112 5.23 -17.63 14.10
CA LEU A 112 3.97 -16.90 13.95
C LEU A 112 3.62 -16.61 12.49
N THR A 113 4.63 -16.60 11.63
CA THR A 113 4.44 -16.39 10.19
C THR A 113 4.14 -17.74 9.53
N LEU A 114 3.20 -17.76 8.57
CA LEU A 114 2.93 -18.98 7.80
C LEU A 114 4.18 -19.46 7.04
N PRO A 115 4.43 -20.77 6.90
CA PRO A 115 5.61 -21.30 6.21
C PRO A 115 5.82 -20.77 4.78
N GLU A 116 4.74 -20.53 4.03
CA GLU A 116 4.80 -19.91 2.70
C GLU A 116 5.22 -18.43 2.73
N GLU A 117 5.04 -17.77 3.88
CA GLU A 117 5.37 -16.38 4.11
C GLU A 117 6.73 -16.19 4.79
N HIS A 118 7.44 -17.27 5.08
CA HIS A 118 8.80 -17.22 5.60
C HIS A 118 9.74 -16.53 4.63
N VAL A 119 10.64 -15.74 5.19
CA VAL A 119 11.74 -15.16 4.44
C VAL A 119 12.68 -16.29 4.05
N LYS A 120 12.87 -16.49 2.74
CA LYS A 120 13.77 -17.51 2.19
C LYS A 120 15.00 -16.84 1.61
N GLY A 121 16.14 -17.54 1.67
CA GLY A 121 17.41 -17.05 1.15
C GLY A 121 18.20 -16.20 2.14
N SER A 122 19.33 -15.68 1.68
CA SER A 122 20.22 -14.88 2.53
C SER A 122 19.67 -13.47 2.76
N LEU A 123 19.88 -12.96 3.98
CA LEU A 123 19.66 -11.56 4.36
C LEU A 123 20.97 -10.75 4.44
N THR A 124 22.10 -11.36 4.04
CA THR A 124 23.43 -10.76 4.19
C THR A 124 23.89 -9.93 2.99
N ASP A 125 23.12 -9.93 1.90
CA ASP A 125 23.46 -9.15 0.72
C ASP A 125 23.40 -7.64 1.02
N PRO A 126 24.21 -6.81 0.33
CA PRO A 126 24.24 -5.39 0.58
C PRO A 126 22.95 -4.71 0.10
N PHE A 127 22.55 -3.67 0.83
CA PHE A 127 21.45 -2.78 0.48
C PHE A 127 21.81 -1.34 0.85
N PHE A 128 20.99 -0.39 0.44
CA PHE A 128 21.10 1.03 0.75
C PHE A 128 19.98 1.46 1.68
N VAL A 129 20.32 2.40 2.55
CA VAL A 129 19.38 3.17 3.37
C VAL A 129 19.65 4.64 3.08
N GLU A 130 18.62 5.37 2.68
CA GLU A 130 18.69 6.83 2.55
C GLU A 130 18.17 7.48 3.82
N MET A 131 18.97 8.36 4.40
CA MET A 131 18.65 9.07 5.63
C MET A 131 18.62 10.58 5.41
N ASP A 132 17.68 11.26 6.03
CA ASP A 132 17.66 12.71 6.07
C ASP A 132 18.30 13.30 7.34
N ALA A 133 18.37 14.62 7.39
CA ALA A 133 18.96 15.35 8.52
C ALA A 133 18.18 15.19 9.84
N SER A 134 16.92 14.72 9.83
CA SER A 134 16.17 14.40 11.05
C SER A 134 16.29 12.93 11.46
N CYS A 135 17.24 12.19 10.86
CA CYS A 135 17.51 10.78 11.10
C CYS A 135 16.40 9.81 10.65
N ARG A 136 15.54 10.24 9.72
CA ARG A 136 14.50 9.37 9.17
C ARG A 136 15.02 8.53 8.02
N PHE A 137 14.49 7.32 7.86
CA PHE A 137 14.68 6.53 6.65
C PHE A 137 13.71 7.03 5.57
N VAL A 138 14.26 7.68 4.55
CA VAL A 138 13.47 8.27 3.46
C VAL A 138 13.47 7.40 2.20
N GLY A 139 14.30 6.35 2.16
CA GLY A 139 14.37 5.41 1.06
C GLY A 139 15.19 4.17 1.40
N PHE A 140 14.90 3.07 0.71
CA PHE A 140 15.67 1.84 0.77
C PHE A 140 15.97 1.39 -0.66
N GLY A 141 17.21 0.99 -0.93
CA GLY A 141 17.63 0.49 -2.23
C GLY A 141 18.18 -0.91 -2.11
N PHE A 142 17.67 -1.88 -2.86
CA PHE A 142 18.11 -3.26 -2.73
C PHE A 142 18.76 -3.75 -4.02
N ALA A 143 19.79 -4.60 -3.91
CA ALA A 143 20.31 -5.29 -5.07
C ALA A 143 19.19 -6.10 -5.77
N ARG A 144 19.29 -6.24 -7.10
CA ARG A 144 18.21 -6.84 -7.92
C ARG A 144 17.84 -8.27 -7.54
N ASP A 145 18.75 -8.99 -6.90
CA ASP A 145 18.60 -10.37 -6.42
C ASP A 145 17.77 -10.47 -5.13
N TRP A 146 17.47 -9.37 -4.45
CA TRP A 146 16.52 -9.34 -3.35
C TRP A 146 15.10 -9.49 -3.87
N ASP A 147 14.39 -10.53 -3.44
CA ASP A 147 12.94 -10.64 -3.66
C ASP A 147 12.15 -9.70 -2.75
N ALA A 148 10.90 -9.42 -3.13
CA ALA A 148 10.02 -8.49 -2.41
C ALA A 148 9.89 -8.82 -0.91
N ARG A 149 9.85 -10.10 -0.54
CA ARG A 149 9.64 -10.55 0.84
C ARG A 149 10.87 -10.25 1.71
N ARG A 150 12.08 -10.55 1.22
CA ARG A 150 13.33 -10.17 1.89
C ARG A 150 13.44 -8.67 2.09
N ARG A 151 13.08 -7.88 1.06
CA ARG A 151 13.10 -6.41 1.14
C ARG A 151 12.15 -5.89 2.21
N GLN A 152 10.90 -6.36 2.19
CA GLN A 152 9.88 -5.98 3.17
C GLN A 152 10.29 -6.34 4.59
N PHE A 153 10.89 -7.51 4.79
CA PHE A 153 11.36 -7.94 6.11
C PHE A 153 12.45 -7.02 6.67
N VAL A 154 13.51 -6.74 5.91
CA VAL A 154 14.61 -5.88 6.36
C VAL A 154 14.16 -4.43 6.52
N GLN A 155 13.33 -3.92 5.61
CA GLN A 155 12.77 -2.59 5.71
C GLN A 155 11.88 -2.44 6.96
N SER A 156 11.03 -3.44 7.26
CA SER A 156 10.20 -3.45 8.48
C SER A 156 11.06 -3.44 9.75
N LEU A 157 12.08 -4.31 9.80
CA LEU A 157 13.02 -4.40 10.91
C LEU A 157 13.68 -3.05 11.20
N LEU A 158 14.24 -2.41 10.16
CA LEU A 158 14.96 -1.16 10.34
C LEU A 158 14.02 -0.03 10.76
N ARG A 159 12.84 0.07 10.14
CA ARG A 159 11.82 1.08 10.49
C ARG A 159 11.35 0.97 11.94
N THR A 160 11.34 -0.22 12.55
CA THR A 160 11.08 -0.36 14.00
C THR A 160 12.03 0.52 14.84
N HIS A 161 13.28 0.64 14.42
CA HIS A 161 14.34 1.39 15.09
C HIS A 161 14.44 2.87 14.65
N GLU A 162 13.53 3.38 13.82
CA GLU A 162 13.54 4.78 13.36
C GLU A 162 13.11 5.76 14.46
N PHE A 163 13.91 6.80 14.69
CA PHE A 163 13.60 7.92 15.59
C PHE A 163 13.84 9.25 14.87
N GLU A 164 12.80 10.07 14.77
CA GLU A 164 12.90 11.40 14.19
C GLU A 164 13.38 12.42 15.24
N LEU A 165 14.44 13.16 14.91
CA LEU A 165 14.95 14.26 15.72
C LEU A 165 14.02 15.49 15.69
N PRO A 166 13.97 16.28 16.78
CA PRO A 166 13.16 17.49 16.82
C PRO A 166 13.69 18.57 15.87
N VAL A 167 12.79 19.28 15.21
CA VAL A 167 13.10 20.36 14.25
C VAL A 167 13.80 21.56 14.90
N ALA A 168 13.63 21.75 16.22
CA ALA A 168 14.23 22.85 16.97
C ALA A 168 14.82 22.37 18.30
N LEU A 169 15.94 23.00 18.71
CA LEU A 169 16.53 22.80 20.03
C LEU A 169 15.52 23.17 21.13
N GLY A 170 15.50 22.37 22.19
CA GLY A 170 14.63 22.61 23.35
C GLY A 170 13.17 22.18 23.16
N THR A 171 12.80 21.70 21.97
CA THR A 171 11.49 21.05 21.77
C THR A 171 11.38 19.82 22.66
N ARG A 172 10.54 19.90 23.69
CA ARG A 172 10.35 18.81 24.66
C ARG A 172 9.45 17.69 24.14
N ARG A 173 8.48 18.02 23.29
CA ARG A 173 7.52 17.07 22.71
C ARG A 173 7.17 17.48 21.29
N TRP A 174 7.01 16.50 20.43
CA TRP A 174 6.58 16.67 19.03
C TRP A 174 5.93 15.38 18.54
N SER A 175 5.26 15.44 17.39
CA SER A 175 4.75 14.26 16.70
C SER A 175 5.26 14.19 15.28
N ALA A 176 5.23 12.99 14.72
CA ALA A 176 5.63 12.72 13.35
C ALA A 176 4.78 11.61 12.73
N SER A 177 4.57 11.68 11.41
CA SER A 177 3.98 10.58 10.64
C SER A 177 5.10 9.66 10.15
N GLN A 178 5.03 8.40 10.57
CA GLN A 178 6.00 7.37 10.23
C GLN A 178 5.28 6.16 9.63
N SER A 179 6.04 5.21 9.10
CA SER A 179 5.49 3.94 8.61
C SER A 179 6.40 2.77 8.93
N ASP A 180 5.79 1.61 9.17
CA ASP A 180 6.45 0.32 9.38
C ASP A 180 5.73 -0.79 8.59
N GLY A 181 6.04 -2.05 8.93
CA GLY A 181 5.44 -3.22 8.28
C GLY A 181 3.92 -3.37 8.45
N MET A 182 3.30 -2.65 9.38
CA MET A 182 1.84 -2.66 9.60
C MET A 182 1.14 -1.44 8.98
N GLY A 183 1.89 -0.46 8.50
CA GLY A 183 1.37 0.71 7.78
C GLY A 183 1.87 2.03 8.34
N SER A 184 1.16 3.11 7.99
CA SER A 184 1.46 4.45 8.47
C SER A 184 0.84 4.68 9.86
N PHE A 185 1.54 5.41 10.71
CA PHE A 185 1.12 5.71 12.08
C PHE A 185 1.60 7.08 12.54
N GLU A 186 0.93 7.61 13.56
CA GLU A 186 1.38 8.80 14.29
C GLU A 186 2.27 8.41 15.47
N ALA A 187 3.48 8.97 15.50
CA ALA A 187 4.45 8.82 16.55
C ALA A 187 4.48 10.06 17.43
N ASN A 188 4.36 9.89 18.74
CA ASN A 188 4.53 10.96 19.73
C ASN A 188 5.88 10.81 20.42
N TYR A 189 6.64 11.90 20.43
CA TYR A 189 7.98 11.94 21.01
C TYR A 189 8.06 12.83 22.25
N GLU A 190 8.98 12.47 23.15
CA GLU A 190 9.34 13.26 24.32
C GLU A 190 10.85 13.22 24.55
N ASP A 191 11.46 14.40 24.72
CA ASP A 191 12.86 14.55 25.15
C ASP A 191 12.96 14.35 26.66
N VAL A 192 13.64 13.28 27.05
CA VAL A 192 13.88 12.83 28.44
C VAL A 192 15.36 12.93 28.83
N SER A 193 16.09 13.84 28.19
CA SER A 193 17.48 14.14 28.52
C SER A 193 17.59 14.73 29.94
N GLU A 194 18.59 14.28 30.69
CA GLU A 194 18.78 14.56 32.11
C GLU A 194 19.11 16.04 32.41
N ALA A 195 19.91 16.66 31.55
CA ALA A 195 20.35 18.04 31.67
C ALA A 195 20.69 18.64 30.29
N PRO A 196 20.69 19.98 30.14
CA PRO A 196 21.23 20.64 28.95
C PRO A 196 22.69 20.24 28.71
N GLY A 197 23.01 19.73 27.52
CA GLY A 197 24.35 19.26 27.15
C GLY A 197 24.65 17.78 27.47
N ALA A 198 23.70 17.04 28.05
CA ALA A 198 23.80 15.58 28.15
C ALA A 198 23.43 14.91 26.81
N ALA A 199 23.80 13.63 26.65
CA ALA A 199 23.45 12.83 25.47
C ALA A 199 21.93 12.85 25.27
N LEU A 200 21.49 13.10 24.03
CA LEU A 200 20.07 13.20 23.71
C LEU A 200 19.38 11.86 23.97
N ARG A 201 18.36 11.87 24.82
CA ARG A 201 17.53 10.70 25.13
C ARG A 201 16.08 11.00 24.86
N MET A 202 15.44 10.13 24.09
CA MET A 202 14.09 10.36 23.60
C MET A 202 13.22 9.15 23.86
N LYS A 203 11.94 9.40 24.15
CA LYS A 203 10.88 8.40 24.15
C LYS A 203 10.02 8.57 22.90
N ARG A 204 9.58 7.46 22.32
CA ARG A 204 8.57 7.39 21.25
C ARG A 204 7.40 6.55 21.72
N ARG A 205 6.18 7.00 21.47
CA ARG A 205 4.94 6.24 21.66
C ARG A 205 4.15 6.24 20.36
N LYS A 206 3.81 5.04 19.88
CA LYS A 206 2.91 4.87 18.74
C LYS A 206 1.48 5.13 19.22
N ALA A 207 0.78 6.08 18.58
CA ALA A 207 -0.56 6.49 19.03
C ALA A 207 -1.66 5.70 18.34
N THR A 208 -1.70 5.77 17.01
CA THR A 208 -2.68 5.08 16.17
C THR A 208 -2.07 4.81 14.80
N TYR A 209 -2.50 3.72 14.18
CA TYR A 209 -2.29 3.52 12.75
C TYR A 209 -3.31 4.36 11.98
N ASP A 210 -2.90 4.85 10.81
CA ASP A 210 -3.81 5.44 9.84
C ASP A 210 -4.63 4.32 9.20
N GLY A 211 -5.92 4.23 9.54
CA GLY A 211 -6.86 3.34 8.87
C GLY A 211 -6.88 3.68 7.37
N LYS A 212 -6.37 2.76 6.53
CA LYS A 212 -6.53 2.90 5.09
C LYS A 212 -7.98 2.60 4.78
N ALA A 213 -8.67 3.54 4.11
CA ALA A 213 -10.09 3.45 3.78
C ALA A 213 -10.53 2.11 3.16
N HIS A 214 -9.62 1.43 2.44
CA HIS A 214 -9.88 0.11 1.87
C HIS A 214 -9.80 -1.04 2.88
N ALA A 215 -8.85 -1.03 3.82
CA ALA A 215 -8.73 -2.03 4.89
C ALA A 215 -9.91 -1.91 5.87
N ASP A 216 -10.30 -0.68 6.20
CA ASP A 216 -11.48 -0.40 7.03
C ASP A 216 -12.77 -0.88 6.34
N ALA A 217 -12.87 -0.74 5.01
CA ALA A 217 -14.00 -1.26 4.23
C ALA A 217 -14.10 -2.80 4.25
N LEU A 218 -12.98 -3.49 4.42
CA LEU A 218 -12.91 -4.95 4.62
C LEU A 218 -13.06 -5.34 6.11
N GLY A 219 -13.24 -4.37 6.99
CA GLY A 219 -13.34 -4.56 8.44
C GLY A 219 -12.02 -4.92 9.12
N LEU A 220 -10.87 -4.72 8.46
CA LEU A 220 -9.54 -4.94 9.03
C LEU A 220 -9.06 -3.66 9.74
N SER A 221 -8.67 -3.75 11.00
CA SER A 221 -8.10 -2.63 11.75
C SER A 221 -6.95 -3.07 12.65
N VAL A 222 -5.96 -2.19 12.80
CA VAL A 222 -4.80 -2.41 13.68
C VAL A 222 -4.90 -1.45 14.87
N VAL A 223 -4.91 -2.01 16.08
CA VAL A 223 -5.07 -1.27 17.34
C VAL A 223 -3.79 -1.33 18.14
N VAL A 224 -3.23 -0.16 18.47
CA VAL A 224 -2.09 -0.07 19.38
C VAL A 224 -2.61 -0.16 20.82
N VAL A 225 -2.33 -1.27 21.50
CA VAL A 225 -2.72 -1.48 22.91
C VAL A 225 -1.71 -0.81 23.84
N ALA A 226 -0.42 -0.97 23.55
CA ALA A 226 0.66 -0.28 24.27
C ALA A 226 1.85 -0.05 23.36
N SER A 227 2.53 1.08 23.51
CA SER A 227 3.78 1.36 22.81
C SER A 227 4.65 2.28 23.65
N GLU A 228 5.89 1.85 23.90
CA GLU A 228 6.96 2.71 24.40
C GLU A 228 8.30 2.24 23.82
N ALA A 229 9.01 3.16 23.19
CA ALA A 229 10.37 2.95 22.71
C ALA A 229 11.27 4.10 23.18
N THR A 230 12.56 3.81 23.31
CA THR A 230 13.58 4.75 23.76
C THR A 230 14.75 4.77 22.79
N ALA A 231 15.32 5.94 22.57
CA ALA A 231 16.55 6.16 21.83
C ALA A 231 17.56 6.91 22.68
N ARG A 232 18.84 6.60 22.49
CA ARG A 232 19.97 7.40 22.98
C ARG A 232 20.90 7.68 21.81
N PHE A 233 21.30 8.93 21.65
CA PHE A 233 22.31 9.35 20.69
C PHE A 233 23.67 9.44 21.37
N ASP A 234 24.75 9.28 20.61
CA ASP A 234 26.10 9.45 21.12
C ASP A 234 26.33 10.93 21.48
N LEU A 235 27.10 11.19 22.54
CA LEU A 235 27.47 12.55 22.93
C LEU A 235 28.61 13.07 22.05
N ASP A 236 29.54 12.20 21.71
CA ASP A 236 30.77 12.54 20.98
C ASP A 236 30.52 12.52 19.46
N ASP A 237 29.63 11.64 19.00
CA ASP A 237 29.17 11.55 17.61
C ASP A 237 27.63 11.71 17.52
N PRO A 238 27.06 12.91 17.70
CA PRO A 238 25.61 13.11 17.77
C PRO A 238 24.85 12.70 16.50
N GLN A 239 25.55 12.48 15.39
CA GLN A 239 24.99 11.92 14.16
C GLN A 239 24.65 10.43 14.25
N TRP A 240 25.27 9.68 15.16
CA TRP A 240 25.05 8.26 15.33
C TRP A 240 24.14 7.98 16.53
N LEU A 241 23.12 7.19 16.26
CA LEU A 241 22.30 6.59 17.30
C LEU A 241 23.18 5.63 18.12
N ALA A 242 23.24 5.78 19.44
CA ALA A 242 24.01 4.87 20.30
C ALA A 242 23.21 3.59 20.63
N SER A 243 21.90 3.74 20.89
CA SER A 243 21.02 2.60 21.12
C SER A 243 19.54 2.94 20.95
N THR A 244 18.75 1.93 20.59
CA THR A 244 17.29 1.95 20.73
C THR A 244 16.79 0.71 21.44
N SER A 245 15.67 0.83 22.15
CA SER A 245 14.95 -0.33 22.67
C SER A 245 13.49 0.00 22.90
N GLY A 246 12.60 -0.98 22.77
CA GLY A 246 11.19 -0.73 22.97
C GLY A 246 10.34 -1.99 23.11
N LEU A 247 9.09 -1.74 23.44
CA LEU A 247 8.01 -2.71 23.51
C LEU A 247 6.78 -2.15 22.81
N GLU A 248 6.19 -2.97 21.96
CA GLU A 248 4.96 -2.66 21.24
C GLU A 248 3.97 -3.81 21.39
N HIS A 249 2.75 -3.49 21.78
CA HIS A 249 1.63 -4.41 21.93
C HIS A 249 0.53 -3.96 20.99
N VAL A 250 0.23 -4.78 20.00
CA VAL A 250 -0.68 -4.44 18.90
C VAL A 250 -1.66 -5.58 18.69
N GLN A 251 -2.93 -5.23 18.48
CA GLN A 251 -3.98 -6.17 18.12
C GLN A 251 -4.41 -5.93 16.67
N ILE A 252 -4.67 -7.02 15.96
CA ILE A 252 -5.21 -6.98 14.60
C ILE A 252 -6.61 -7.54 14.65
N LEU A 253 -7.58 -6.71 14.28
CA LEU A 253 -8.99 -7.04 14.32
C LEU A 253 -9.52 -7.22 12.90
N VAL A 254 -10.35 -8.23 12.70
CA VAL A 254 -11.13 -8.45 11.48
C VAL A 254 -12.59 -8.46 11.88
N GLN A 255 -13.39 -7.57 11.28
CA GLN A 255 -14.80 -7.35 11.61
C GLN A 255 -15.02 -7.12 13.12
N GLY A 256 -14.09 -6.39 13.76
CA GLY A 256 -14.11 -6.09 15.19
C GLY A 256 -13.70 -7.24 16.12
N GLN A 257 -13.30 -8.40 15.58
CA GLN A 257 -12.80 -9.55 16.37
C GLN A 257 -11.28 -9.63 16.31
N VAL A 258 -10.62 -9.80 17.46
CA VAL A 258 -9.15 -9.93 17.55
C VAL A 258 -8.69 -11.23 16.90
N GLN A 259 -8.04 -11.11 15.74
CA GLN A 259 -7.46 -12.24 15.02
C GLN A 259 -6.02 -12.49 15.46
N ALA A 260 -5.24 -11.43 15.72
CA ALA A 260 -3.88 -11.52 16.24
C ALA A 260 -3.69 -10.54 17.41
N ASP A 261 -2.91 -10.97 18.40
CA ASP A 261 -2.57 -10.18 19.58
C ASP A 261 -1.05 -10.29 19.81
N LEU A 262 -0.30 -9.29 19.37
CA LEU A 262 1.15 -9.39 19.19
C LEU A 262 1.90 -8.51 20.18
N LEU A 263 2.89 -9.08 20.86
CA LEU A 263 3.83 -8.35 21.69
C LEU A 263 5.24 -8.41 21.11
N GLN A 264 5.72 -7.28 20.61
CA GLN A 264 7.08 -7.12 20.11
C GLN A 264 7.99 -6.49 21.18
N ARG A 265 9.21 -7.01 21.28
CA ARG A 265 10.34 -6.39 21.99
C ARG A 265 11.51 -6.26 21.05
N PHE A 266 12.11 -5.08 20.99
CA PHE A 266 13.25 -4.84 20.10
C PHE A 266 14.36 -4.06 20.80
N ARG A 267 15.58 -4.23 20.31
CA ARG A 267 16.76 -3.47 20.74
C ARG A 267 17.80 -3.38 19.63
N MET A 268 18.46 -2.23 19.56
CA MET A 268 19.64 -1.99 18.75
C MET A 268 20.69 -1.28 19.60
N ARG A 269 21.97 -1.63 19.44
CA ARG A 269 23.07 -0.98 20.16
C ARG A 269 24.29 -0.88 19.26
N ARG A 270 24.93 0.29 19.22
CA ARG A 270 26.20 0.52 18.52
C ARG A 270 27.30 -0.33 19.16
N ASP A 271 28.04 -1.05 18.32
CA ASP A 271 29.18 -1.93 18.67
C ASP A 271 30.11 -1.99 17.45
N ASP A 272 30.90 -0.93 17.25
CA ASP A 272 31.76 -0.77 16.07
C ASP A 272 32.86 -1.84 15.97
N ALA A 273 33.19 -2.52 17.09
CA ALA A 273 34.11 -3.65 17.09
C ALA A 273 33.57 -4.86 16.31
N ARG A 274 32.27 -4.90 16.03
CA ARG A 274 31.62 -5.93 15.20
C ARG A 274 31.46 -5.53 13.73
N PHE A 275 32.02 -4.41 13.31
CA PHE A 275 31.88 -3.97 11.93
C PHE A 275 32.45 -5.01 10.96
N VAL A 276 31.63 -5.39 9.98
CA VAL A 276 31.99 -6.25 8.86
C VAL A 276 31.93 -5.40 7.60
N ALA A 277 33.01 -5.40 6.81
CA ALA A 277 33.08 -4.62 5.58
C ALA A 277 31.91 -4.97 4.65
N VAL A 278 31.15 -3.96 4.23
CA VAL A 278 29.98 -4.16 3.40
C VAL A 278 30.40 -4.37 1.95
N ARG A 279 29.92 -5.45 1.32
CA ARG A 279 30.20 -5.74 -0.10
C ARG A 279 29.80 -4.55 -0.96
N ALA A 280 30.67 -4.18 -1.90
CA ALA A 280 30.38 -3.09 -2.82
C ALA A 280 29.13 -3.37 -3.65
N LEU A 281 28.23 -2.39 -3.70
CA LEU A 281 27.06 -2.32 -4.56
C LEU A 281 27.03 -0.89 -5.11
N ALA A 282 26.89 -0.72 -6.42
CA ALA A 282 26.75 0.60 -7.01
C ALA A 282 25.28 1.07 -6.91
N PRO A 283 24.99 2.35 -6.65
CA PRO A 283 23.61 2.84 -6.58
C PRO A 283 22.77 2.57 -7.83
N GLY A 284 23.38 2.59 -9.03
CA GLY A 284 22.68 2.27 -10.29
C GLY A 284 22.25 0.81 -10.43
N ASP A 285 22.82 -0.10 -9.64
CA ASP A 285 22.48 -1.52 -9.62
C ASP A 285 21.42 -1.85 -8.54
N ALA A 286 21.03 -0.86 -7.73
CA ALA A 286 20.02 -1.01 -6.70
C ALA A 286 18.65 -0.52 -7.17
N ASP A 287 17.60 -1.23 -6.76
CA ASP A 287 16.20 -0.89 -6.98
C ASP A 287 15.65 -0.20 -5.73
N PHE A 288 15.24 1.06 -5.89
CA PHE A 288 14.73 1.94 -4.82
C PHE A 288 13.20 2.01 -4.75
N ARG A 289 12.49 1.17 -5.51
CA ARG A 289 11.03 1.05 -5.35
C ARG A 289 10.72 0.59 -3.94
N ASP A 290 9.69 1.17 -3.34
CA ASP A 290 9.26 0.82 -1.99
C ASP A 290 8.92 -0.67 -1.93
N ALA A 291 9.54 -1.41 -1.00
CA ALA A 291 9.35 -2.85 -0.87
C ALA A 291 7.88 -3.22 -0.64
N PHE A 292 7.09 -2.36 -0.01
CA PHE A 292 5.67 -2.60 0.22
C PHE A 292 4.76 -2.28 -0.97
N ALA A 293 5.31 -1.65 -2.02
CA ALA A 293 4.63 -1.48 -3.31
C ALA A 293 4.92 -2.62 -4.29
N LEU A 294 5.88 -3.50 -3.99
CA LEU A 294 6.20 -4.65 -4.81
C LEU A 294 5.21 -5.79 -4.56
N ASP A 295 4.73 -6.40 -5.63
CA ASP A 295 3.98 -7.64 -5.54
C ASP A 295 4.88 -8.75 -4.99
N VAL A 296 4.51 -9.26 -3.83
CA VAL A 296 5.13 -10.48 -3.30
C VAL A 296 4.60 -11.62 -4.15
N ALA A 297 5.47 -12.25 -4.94
CA ALA A 297 5.12 -13.42 -5.74
C ALA A 297 4.50 -14.49 -4.81
N ARG A 298 3.17 -14.57 -4.83
CA ARG A 298 2.40 -15.63 -4.16
C ARG A 298 2.42 -16.83 -5.08
N GLY A 299 3.61 -17.37 -5.33
CA GLY A 299 3.74 -18.67 -5.97
C GLY A 299 2.89 -19.66 -5.17
N PRO A 300 1.99 -20.42 -5.80
CA PRO A 300 1.19 -21.39 -5.07
C PRO A 300 2.13 -22.37 -4.37
N HIS A 301 2.14 -22.38 -3.03
CA HIS A 301 2.93 -23.37 -2.30
C HIS A 301 2.28 -24.74 -2.50
N VAL A 302 2.96 -25.61 -3.23
CA VAL A 302 2.52 -26.99 -3.41
C VAL A 302 2.99 -27.78 -2.19
N ASP A 303 2.07 -28.14 -1.30
CA ASP A 303 2.34 -29.20 -0.31
C ASP A 303 2.74 -30.47 -1.07
N ASP A 304 3.90 -31.09 -0.75
CA ASP A 304 4.41 -32.32 -1.38
C ASP A 304 3.36 -33.44 -1.44
N ARG A 305 2.42 -33.47 -0.49
CA ARG A 305 1.30 -34.41 -0.50
C ARG A 305 0.28 -34.09 -1.59
N ARG A 306 -0.02 -32.81 -1.80
CA ARG A 306 -0.94 -32.33 -2.85
C ARG A 306 -0.33 -32.46 -4.24
N ALA A 307 0.98 -32.24 -4.36
CA ALA A 307 1.73 -32.47 -5.60
C ALA A 307 1.66 -33.92 -6.11
N LYS A 308 1.21 -34.88 -5.29
CA LYS A 308 1.12 -36.29 -5.64
C LYS A 308 -0.30 -36.75 -5.96
N LEU A 309 -1.30 -35.89 -5.78
CA LEU A 309 -2.69 -36.22 -6.09
C LEU A 309 -2.88 -36.37 -7.59
N SER A 310 -3.56 -37.43 -8.01
CA SER A 310 -4.11 -37.53 -9.35
C SER A 310 -5.13 -36.43 -9.61
N TYR A 311 -5.44 -36.18 -10.89
CA TYR A 311 -6.47 -35.22 -11.28
C TYR A 311 -7.83 -35.54 -10.63
N GLU A 312 -8.22 -36.82 -10.64
CA GLU A 312 -9.51 -37.26 -10.09
C GLU A 312 -9.58 -36.99 -8.59
N GLU A 313 -8.51 -37.26 -7.85
CA GLU A 313 -8.41 -36.96 -6.42
C GLU A 313 -8.42 -35.46 -6.14
N ALA A 314 -7.69 -34.67 -6.94
CA ALA A 314 -7.64 -33.22 -6.80
C ALA A 314 -9.00 -32.57 -7.09
N LEU A 315 -9.70 -33.01 -8.15
CA LEU A 315 -11.04 -32.53 -8.48
C LEU A 315 -12.05 -32.90 -7.39
N GLN A 316 -12.01 -34.14 -6.87
CA GLN A 316 -12.87 -34.54 -5.77
C GLN A 316 -12.59 -33.75 -4.48
N ALA A 317 -11.31 -33.48 -4.17
CA ALA A 317 -10.93 -32.66 -3.03
C ALA A 317 -11.44 -31.22 -3.18
N PHE A 318 -11.31 -30.63 -4.37
CA PHE A 318 -11.86 -29.31 -4.68
C PHE A 318 -13.38 -29.26 -4.51
N LEU A 319 -14.11 -30.22 -5.10
CA LEU A 319 -15.58 -30.25 -5.02
C LEU A 319 -16.10 -30.55 -3.61
N ALA A 320 -15.33 -31.27 -2.78
CA ALA A 320 -15.73 -31.59 -1.41
C ALA A 320 -15.92 -30.35 -0.53
N HIS A 321 -15.24 -29.23 -0.83
CA HIS A 321 -15.39 -27.96 -0.12
C HIS A 321 -16.83 -27.44 -0.15
N PHE A 322 -17.57 -27.69 -1.23
CA PHE A 322 -18.92 -27.15 -1.46
C PHE A 322 -20.04 -28.01 -0.88
N ARG A 323 -19.71 -29.05 -0.09
CA ARG A 323 -20.69 -29.93 0.57
C ARG A 323 -21.09 -29.49 1.98
N GLY A 324 -20.42 -28.48 2.55
CA GLY A 324 -20.63 -27.99 3.92
C GLY A 324 -21.29 -26.60 4.00
N PRO A 325 -21.64 -26.13 5.21
CA PRO A 325 -22.11 -24.76 5.42
C PRO A 325 -20.96 -23.76 5.39
N GLY A 326 -21.16 -22.60 4.73
CA GLY A 326 -20.18 -21.52 4.60
C GLY A 326 -19.79 -21.25 3.15
N ASP A 327 -19.00 -20.20 2.91
CA ASP A 327 -18.41 -19.91 1.60
C ASP A 327 -16.95 -20.39 1.58
N PRO A 328 -16.66 -21.55 0.94
CA PRO A 328 -15.30 -22.08 0.89
C PRO A 328 -14.50 -21.56 -0.31
N SER A 329 -15.04 -20.64 -1.11
CA SER A 329 -14.57 -20.36 -2.46
C SER A 329 -13.09 -20.00 -2.54
N TYR A 330 -12.63 -19.10 -1.66
CA TYR A 330 -11.22 -18.66 -1.66
C TYR A 330 -10.26 -19.78 -1.22
N ALA A 331 -10.63 -20.55 -0.19
CA ALA A 331 -9.83 -21.68 0.26
C ALA A 331 -9.73 -22.74 -0.84
N ALA A 332 -10.87 -23.16 -1.43
CA ALA A 332 -10.91 -24.12 -2.52
C ALA A 332 -10.09 -23.67 -3.73
N ALA A 333 -10.20 -22.39 -4.12
CA ALA A 333 -9.42 -21.81 -5.21
C ALA A 333 -7.91 -21.87 -4.97
N ARG A 334 -7.44 -21.54 -3.74
CA ARG A 334 -6.02 -21.64 -3.39
C ARG A 334 -5.50 -23.07 -3.47
N GLU A 335 -6.27 -24.05 -3.01
CA GLU A 335 -5.87 -25.46 -3.09
C GLU A 335 -5.77 -25.94 -4.53
N LEU A 336 -6.75 -25.56 -5.36
CA LEU A 336 -6.75 -25.87 -6.79
C LEU A 336 -5.58 -25.21 -7.51
N ALA A 337 -5.32 -23.93 -7.24
CA ALA A 337 -4.20 -23.18 -7.80
C ALA A 337 -2.84 -23.83 -7.48
N ALA A 338 -2.66 -24.29 -6.23
CA ALA A 338 -1.46 -25.01 -5.82
C ALA A 338 -1.30 -26.32 -6.59
N TRP A 339 -2.38 -27.07 -6.79
CA TRP A 339 -2.30 -28.31 -7.57
C TRP A 339 -2.01 -28.04 -9.06
N LEU A 340 -2.66 -27.01 -9.65
CA LEU A 340 -2.44 -26.61 -11.05
C LEU A 340 -1.04 -26.08 -11.31
N ALA A 341 -0.40 -25.44 -10.33
CA ALA A 341 0.99 -25.02 -10.44
C ALA A 341 1.95 -26.22 -10.58
N ALA A 342 1.63 -27.37 -9.96
CA ALA A 342 2.38 -28.61 -10.09
C ALA A 342 1.95 -29.48 -11.30
N HIS A 343 0.70 -29.32 -11.76
CA HIS A 343 0.11 -30.10 -12.86
C HIS A 343 -0.58 -29.18 -13.87
N PRO A 344 0.17 -28.40 -14.66
CA PRO A 344 -0.42 -27.43 -15.59
C PRO A 344 -1.39 -28.06 -16.60
N GLU A 345 -1.15 -29.30 -17.01
CA GLU A 345 -2.03 -30.07 -17.90
C GLU A 345 -3.44 -30.28 -17.34
N GLY A 346 -3.61 -30.16 -16.02
CA GLY A 346 -4.89 -30.24 -15.34
C GLY A 346 -5.87 -29.13 -15.73
N ALA A 347 -5.37 -27.96 -16.17
CA ALA A 347 -6.21 -26.83 -16.57
C ALA A 347 -7.14 -27.19 -17.73
N ALA A 348 -6.60 -27.83 -18.78
CA ALA A 348 -7.39 -28.28 -19.94
C ALA A 348 -8.44 -29.34 -19.53
N ARG A 349 -8.08 -30.23 -18.60
CA ARG A 349 -9.01 -31.24 -18.08
C ARG A 349 -10.15 -30.61 -17.27
N LEU A 350 -9.88 -29.59 -16.46
CA LEU A 350 -10.91 -28.83 -15.74
C LEU A 350 -11.89 -28.15 -16.70
N VAL A 351 -11.40 -27.55 -17.78
CA VAL A 351 -12.26 -26.94 -18.81
C VAL A 351 -13.13 -28.00 -19.50
N ALA A 352 -12.59 -29.19 -19.76
CA ALA A 352 -13.38 -30.31 -20.29
C ALA A 352 -14.49 -30.74 -19.32
N ALA A 353 -14.19 -30.87 -18.03
CA ALA A 353 -15.17 -31.19 -16.98
C ALA A 353 -16.25 -30.09 -16.84
N LEU A 354 -15.84 -28.81 -16.92
CA LEU A 354 -16.77 -27.68 -16.94
C LEU A 354 -17.73 -27.76 -18.14
N ARG A 355 -17.22 -28.11 -19.32
CA ARG A 355 -18.02 -28.28 -20.55
C ARG A 355 -18.96 -29.47 -20.47
N ALA A 356 -18.53 -30.56 -19.85
CA ALA A 356 -19.33 -31.77 -19.65
C ALA A 356 -20.46 -31.57 -18.62
N GLY A 357 -20.39 -30.51 -17.81
CA GLY A 357 -21.37 -30.24 -16.75
C GLY A 357 -21.05 -30.94 -15.43
N ASP A 358 -19.84 -31.47 -15.28
CA ASP A 358 -19.39 -32.19 -14.08
C ASP A 358 -19.07 -31.24 -12.89
N ILE A 359 -19.15 -29.93 -13.12
CA ILE A 359 -18.85 -28.87 -12.14
C ILE A 359 -20.12 -28.06 -11.87
N ASP A 360 -20.63 -28.23 -10.66
CA ASP A 360 -21.82 -27.53 -10.17
C ASP A 360 -21.61 -26.01 -10.09
N ASP A 361 -22.70 -25.26 -10.23
CA ASP A 361 -22.67 -23.80 -10.28
C ASP A 361 -22.02 -23.13 -9.06
N ALA A 362 -22.16 -23.72 -7.87
CA ALA A 362 -21.56 -23.23 -6.65
C ALA A 362 -20.01 -23.25 -6.69
N ALA A 363 -19.41 -24.21 -7.40
CA ALA A 363 -17.97 -24.39 -7.45
C ALA A 363 -17.29 -23.57 -8.57
N ARG A 364 -18.05 -23.13 -9.57
CA ARG A 364 -17.49 -22.46 -10.77
C ARG A 364 -16.72 -21.16 -10.45
N PRO A 365 -17.20 -20.24 -9.60
CA PRO A 365 -16.43 -19.04 -9.26
C PRO A 365 -15.03 -19.37 -8.71
N ALA A 366 -14.95 -20.33 -7.79
CA ALA A 366 -13.70 -20.77 -7.20
C ALA A 366 -12.79 -21.49 -8.19
N LEU A 367 -13.35 -22.16 -9.21
CA LEU A 367 -12.57 -22.77 -10.28
C LEU A 367 -11.85 -21.73 -11.11
N PHE A 368 -12.55 -20.67 -11.54
CA PHE A 368 -11.94 -19.58 -12.32
C PHE A 368 -10.87 -18.85 -11.51
N LEU A 369 -11.16 -18.57 -10.23
CA LEU A 369 -10.18 -18.01 -9.31
C LEU A 369 -8.98 -18.95 -9.10
N GLY A 370 -9.19 -20.26 -9.06
CA GLY A 370 -8.09 -21.24 -8.95
C GLY A 370 -7.19 -21.26 -10.19
N LEU A 371 -7.78 -21.13 -11.39
CA LEU A 371 -7.03 -20.98 -12.65
C LEU A 371 -6.22 -19.68 -12.65
N GLU A 372 -6.84 -18.56 -12.28
CA GLU A 372 -6.19 -17.24 -12.14
C GLU A 372 -4.99 -17.30 -11.18
N LEU A 373 -5.23 -17.74 -9.94
CA LEU A 373 -4.22 -17.82 -8.89
C LEU A 373 -3.09 -18.80 -9.21
N SER A 374 -3.29 -19.75 -10.13
CA SER A 374 -2.22 -20.67 -10.56
C SER A 374 -1.10 -19.94 -11.29
N GLY A 375 -1.42 -18.85 -12.01
CA GLY A 375 -0.46 -18.07 -12.78
C GLY A 375 0.24 -18.83 -13.92
N THR A 376 -0.26 -20.00 -14.33
CA THR A 376 0.41 -20.85 -15.33
C THR A 376 0.00 -20.53 -16.77
N GLU A 377 0.90 -20.76 -17.73
CA GLU A 377 0.59 -20.66 -19.17
C GLU A 377 -0.54 -21.60 -19.60
N ALA A 378 -0.61 -22.80 -19.01
CA ALA A 378 -1.67 -23.76 -19.30
C ALA A 378 -3.04 -23.26 -18.81
N ALA A 379 -3.08 -22.60 -17.64
CA ALA A 379 -4.30 -21.95 -17.17
C ALA A 379 -4.68 -20.75 -18.04
N ARG A 380 -3.71 -19.96 -18.52
CA ARG A 380 -3.97 -18.89 -19.50
C ARG A 380 -4.63 -19.45 -20.76
N GLY A 381 -4.03 -20.47 -21.38
CA GLY A 381 -4.60 -21.12 -22.56
C GLY A 381 -6.01 -21.67 -22.31
N ALA A 382 -6.21 -22.34 -21.18
CA ALA A 382 -7.51 -22.89 -20.79
C ALA A 382 -8.59 -21.80 -20.61
N LEU A 383 -8.25 -20.66 -20.00
CA LEU A 383 -9.17 -19.53 -19.84
C LEU A 383 -9.44 -18.83 -21.19
N SER A 384 -8.42 -18.70 -22.05
CA SER A 384 -8.58 -18.18 -23.41
C SER A 384 -9.56 -19.05 -24.23
N ASP A 385 -9.45 -20.38 -24.12
CA ASP A 385 -10.36 -21.32 -24.77
C ASP A 385 -11.81 -21.16 -24.27
N VAL A 386 -12.00 -21.00 -22.95
CA VAL A 386 -13.33 -20.75 -22.37
C VAL A 386 -13.89 -19.43 -22.90
N LEU A 387 -13.10 -18.36 -22.88
CA LEU A 387 -13.53 -17.04 -23.32
C LEU A 387 -13.93 -17.03 -24.80
N ALA A 388 -13.18 -17.71 -25.68
CA ALA A 388 -13.45 -17.74 -27.11
C ALA A 388 -14.60 -18.68 -27.52
N ASP A 389 -14.84 -19.76 -26.77
CA ASP A 389 -15.86 -20.76 -27.13
C ASP A 389 -17.27 -20.35 -26.65
N ARG A 390 -18.07 -19.84 -27.60
CA ARG A 390 -19.47 -19.42 -27.38
C ARG A 390 -20.43 -20.53 -26.94
N ARG A 391 -20.00 -21.79 -26.87
CA ARG A 391 -20.79 -22.88 -26.27
C ARG A 391 -20.77 -22.84 -24.74
N PHE A 392 -19.80 -22.15 -24.13
CA PHE A 392 -19.84 -21.86 -22.70
C PHE A 392 -20.86 -20.77 -22.39
N ARG A 393 -21.37 -20.77 -21.15
CA ARG A 393 -22.30 -19.76 -20.67
C ARG A 393 -21.60 -18.40 -20.61
N ALA A 394 -22.33 -17.33 -20.94
CA ALA A 394 -21.82 -15.96 -20.87
C ALA A 394 -21.17 -15.62 -19.53
N VAL A 395 -21.78 -16.01 -18.41
CA VAL A 395 -21.23 -15.79 -17.07
C VAL A 395 -19.88 -16.50 -16.87
N ASP A 396 -19.70 -17.70 -17.40
CA ASP A 396 -18.43 -18.44 -17.28
C ASP A 396 -17.35 -17.83 -18.20
N ARG A 397 -17.76 -17.32 -19.37
CA ARG A 397 -16.88 -16.57 -20.28
C ARG A 397 -16.43 -15.23 -19.66
N ALA A 398 -17.34 -14.51 -19.03
CA ALA A 398 -17.03 -13.28 -18.31
C ALA A 398 -16.07 -13.53 -17.14
N ARG A 399 -16.26 -14.63 -16.38
CA ARG A 399 -15.29 -15.06 -15.36
C ARG A 399 -13.93 -15.39 -15.96
N ALA A 400 -13.89 -16.01 -17.14
CA ALA A 400 -12.64 -16.27 -17.84
C ALA A 400 -11.93 -14.98 -18.27
N ALA A 401 -12.66 -13.99 -18.79
CA ALA A 401 -12.11 -12.67 -19.12
C ALA A 401 -11.51 -11.96 -17.89
N SER A 402 -12.25 -11.95 -16.77
CA SER A 402 -11.76 -11.39 -15.50
C SER A 402 -10.53 -12.12 -14.98
N ALA A 403 -10.53 -13.46 -15.01
CA ALA A 403 -9.39 -14.26 -14.57
C ALA A 403 -8.16 -14.02 -15.46
N LEU A 404 -8.34 -13.92 -16.79
CA LEU A 404 -7.26 -13.61 -17.71
C LEU A 404 -6.62 -12.25 -17.45
N SER A 405 -7.41 -11.23 -17.13
CA SER A 405 -6.87 -9.89 -16.85
C SER A 405 -6.01 -9.82 -15.60
N ASP A 406 -6.14 -10.78 -14.68
CA ASP A 406 -5.38 -10.86 -13.42
C ASP A 406 -4.40 -12.04 -13.32
N LEU A 407 -4.42 -12.96 -14.30
CA LEU A 407 -3.53 -14.13 -14.34
C LEU A 407 -2.09 -13.77 -14.69
N GLY A 408 -1.17 -14.11 -13.79
CA GLY A 408 0.29 -14.03 -14.04
C GLY A 408 0.75 -12.67 -14.54
N ALA A 409 1.86 -12.62 -15.30
CA ALA A 409 2.26 -11.41 -16.01
C ALA A 409 1.30 -11.15 -17.18
N PRO A 410 0.84 -9.90 -17.39
CA PRO A 410 0.06 -9.52 -18.57
C PRO A 410 0.81 -9.84 -19.87
N THR A 411 0.06 -10.14 -20.94
CA THR A 411 0.64 -10.38 -22.27
C THR A 411 -0.17 -9.69 -23.35
N ARG A 412 0.50 -9.35 -24.45
CA ARG A 412 -0.13 -8.77 -25.64
C ARG A 412 -1.22 -9.66 -26.22
N ASP A 413 -0.98 -10.97 -26.31
CA ASP A 413 -1.98 -11.93 -26.83
C ASP A 413 -3.27 -11.93 -25.99
N THR A 414 -3.15 -11.83 -24.66
CA THR A 414 -4.33 -11.72 -23.79
C THR A 414 -5.04 -10.37 -24.00
N ALA A 415 -4.30 -9.29 -24.22
CA ALA A 415 -4.87 -7.99 -24.54
C ALA A 415 -5.63 -7.97 -25.86
N GLU A 416 -5.06 -8.56 -26.90
CA GLU A 416 -5.69 -8.71 -28.21
C GLU A 416 -6.96 -9.56 -28.10
N LEU A 417 -6.93 -10.66 -27.33
CA LEU A 417 -8.12 -11.48 -27.10
C LEU A 417 -9.23 -10.71 -26.36
N LEU A 418 -8.89 -10.00 -25.28
CA LEU A 418 -9.88 -9.23 -24.50
C LEU A 418 -10.47 -8.09 -25.34
N LEU A 419 -9.67 -7.39 -26.14
CA LEU A 419 -10.16 -6.37 -27.07
C LEU A 419 -11.12 -6.97 -28.11
N ALA A 420 -10.74 -8.09 -28.72
CA ALA A 420 -11.60 -8.77 -29.69
C ALA A 420 -12.95 -9.18 -29.07
N GLN A 421 -12.96 -9.67 -27.83
CA GLN A 421 -14.22 -9.97 -27.14
C GLN A 421 -15.02 -8.71 -26.77
N ALA A 422 -14.35 -7.60 -26.43
CA ALA A 422 -15.02 -6.33 -26.17
C ALA A 422 -15.71 -5.73 -27.40
N GLN A 423 -15.22 -6.07 -28.60
CA GLN A 423 -15.72 -5.58 -29.89
C GLN A 423 -16.76 -6.51 -30.52
N ASP A 424 -16.50 -7.83 -30.52
CA ASP A 424 -17.22 -8.79 -31.35
C ASP A 424 -18.22 -9.67 -30.58
N ASP A 425 -18.21 -9.65 -29.24
CA ASP A 425 -19.10 -10.49 -28.47
C ASP A 425 -20.54 -9.97 -28.45
N ARG A 426 -21.50 -10.90 -28.50
CA ARG A 426 -22.93 -10.57 -28.53
C ARG A 426 -23.53 -10.44 -27.13
N ASP A 427 -22.81 -10.88 -26.11
CA ASP A 427 -23.24 -10.78 -24.73
C ASP A 427 -22.56 -9.58 -24.07
N ASP A 428 -23.35 -8.58 -23.69
CA ASP A 428 -22.86 -7.34 -23.08
C ASP A 428 -22.03 -7.59 -21.83
N MET A 429 -22.33 -8.64 -21.05
CA MET A 429 -21.55 -8.96 -19.85
C MET A 429 -20.13 -9.36 -20.22
N VAL A 430 -19.97 -10.21 -21.24
CA VAL A 430 -18.66 -10.66 -21.69
C VAL A 430 -17.89 -9.52 -22.33
N ALA A 431 -18.53 -8.74 -23.19
CA ALA A 431 -17.92 -7.57 -23.82
C ALA A 431 -17.44 -6.56 -22.76
N ASN A 432 -18.27 -6.27 -21.76
CA ASN A 432 -17.96 -5.28 -20.72
C ASN A 432 -16.84 -5.73 -19.79
N VAL A 433 -16.88 -6.98 -19.31
CA VAL A 433 -15.82 -7.51 -18.45
C VAL A 433 -14.50 -7.61 -19.21
N SER A 434 -14.55 -7.92 -20.51
CA SER A 434 -13.33 -7.96 -21.34
C SER A 434 -12.70 -6.58 -21.51
N LEU A 435 -13.51 -5.53 -21.72
CA LEU A 435 -13.01 -4.16 -21.84
C LEU A 435 -12.42 -3.63 -20.52
N LEU A 436 -13.10 -3.89 -19.40
CA LEU A 436 -12.59 -3.52 -18.07
C LEU A 436 -11.30 -4.28 -17.72
N GLY A 437 -11.25 -5.57 -18.06
CA GLY A 437 -10.07 -6.41 -17.90
C GLY A 437 -8.89 -5.93 -18.76
N LEU A 438 -9.17 -5.49 -19.99
CA LEU A 438 -8.16 -4.88 -20.87
C LEU A 438 -7.49 -3.67 -20.19
N GLY A 439 -8.30 -2.76 -19.63
CA GLY A 439 -7.82 -1.63 -18.86
C GLY A 439 -6.97 -2.04 -17.66
N GLY A 440 -7.40 -3.05 -16.90
CA GLY A 440 -6.68 -3.54 -15.71
C GLY A 440 -5.26 -4.07 -15.99
N MET A 441 -4.99 -4.59 -17.19
CA MET A 441 -3.67 -5.15 -17.53
C MET A 441 -2.58 -4.09 -17.66
N ALA A 442 -2.90 -2.88 -18.14
CA ALA A 442 -1.91 -1.80 -18.28
C ALA A 442 -1.27 -1.47 -16.93
N ARG A 443 -2.06 -1.44 -15.85
CA ARG A 443 -1.56 -1.24 -14.48
C ARG A 443 -0.57 -2.31 -14.03
N ARG A 444 -0.80 -3.57 -14.42
CA ARG A 444 0.00 -4.73 -14.02
C ARG A 444 1.21 -4.99 -14.93
N SER A 445 1.31 -4.27 -16.05
CA SER A 445 2.36 -4.47 -17.07
C SER A 445 3.76 -4.00 -16.62
N GLY A 446 3.88 -3.31 -15.48
CA GLY A 446 5.17 -2.88 -14.95
C GLY A 446 5.84 -1.85 -15.87
N ASP A 447 7.02 -2.19 -16.41
CA ASP A 447 7.78 -1.34 -17.36
C ASP A 447 7.62 -1.80 -18.82
N ASP A 448 6.63 -2.66 -19.13
CA ASP A 448 6.33 -3.08 -20.51
C ASP A 448 5.61 -1.95 -21.28
N ASP A 449 6.43 -1.06 -21.86
CA ASP A 449 5.96 0.09 -22.64
C ASP A 449 5.17 -0.33 -23.90
N GLU A 450 5.43 -1.51 -24.46
CA GLU A 450 4.74 -1.98 -25.67
C GLU A 450 3.29 -2.35 -25.35
N LEU A 451 3.08 -3.14 -24.30
CA LEU A 451 1.74 -3.53 -23.88
C LEU A 451 0.94 -2.31 -23.42
N LYS A 452 1.54 -1.38 -22.66
CA LYS A 452 0.86 -0.14 -22.27
C LYS A 452 0.44 0.68 -23.47
N SER A 453 1.35 0.88 -24.43
CA SER A 453 1.06 1.62 -25.66
C SER A 453 -0.07 0.97 -26.46
N TYR A 454 -0.10 -0.37 -26.51
CA TYR A 454 -1.18 -1.11 -27.16
C TYR A 454 -2.53 -0.90 -26.46
N VAL A 455 -2.59 -1.06 -25.14
CA VAL A 455 -3.82 -0.85 -24.35
C VAL A 455 -4.29 0.60 -24.48
N HIS A 456 -3.36 1.56 -24.40
CA HIS A 456 -3.62 2.98 -24.56
C HIS A 456 -4.30 3.29 -25.90
N ALA A 457 -3.64 2.94 -27.01
CA ALA A 457 -4.18 3.14 -28.35
C ALA A 457 -5.53 2.43 -28.57
N SER A 458 -5.70 1.24 -27.99
CA SER A 458 -6.94 0.48 -28.10
C SER A 458 -8.10 1.15 -27.38
N LEU A 459 -7.89 1.65 -26.16
CA LEU A 459 -8.94 2.34 -25.40
C LEU A 459 -9.29 3.70 -26.00
N ASP A 460 -8.31 4.45 -26.51
CA ASP A 460 -8.56 5.70 -27.25
C ASP A 460 -9.43 5.46 -28.49
N GLN A 461 -9.14 4.38 -29.23
CA GLN A 461 -9.94 3.98 -30.38
C GLN A 461 -11.36 3.56 -29.97
N GLU A 462 -11.51 2.78 -28.90
CA GLU A 462 -12.83 2.38 -28.38
C GLU A 462 -13.66 3.58 -27.91
N LEU A 463 -13.04 4.59 -27.30
CA LEU A 463 -13.73 5.82 -26.88
C LEU A 463 -14.18 6.62 -28.10
N SER A 464 -13.30 6.78 -29.09
CA SER A 464 -13.60 7.48 -30.35
C SER A 464 -14.71 6.80 -31.15
N ALA A 465 -14.79 5.47 -31.07
CA ALA A 465 -15.80 4.66 -31.77
C ALA A 465 -17.10 4.46 -30.96
N ALA A 466 -17.18 4.95 -29.73
CA ALA A 466 -18.33 4.73 -28.86
C ALA A 466 -19.61 5.30 -29.49
N ALA A 467 -20.54 4.41 -29.85
CA ALA A 467 -21.78 4.78 -30.52
C ALA A 467 -22.83 5.42 -29.59
N ASP A 468 -22.70 5.20 -28.28
CA ASP A 468 -23.59 5.73 -27.26
C ASP A 468 -22.86 6.03 -25.94
N GLU A 469 -23.55 6.76 -25.06
CA GLU A 469 -23.02 7.15 -23.74
C GLU A 469 -22.68 5.95 -22.84
N GLY A 470 -23.38 4.81 -23.01
CA GLY A 470 -23.12 3.59 -22.25
C GLY A 470 -21.75 3.01 -22.56
N LYS A 471 -21.45 2.86 -23.85
CA LYS A 471 -20.13 2.40 -24.31
C LYS A 471 -19.04 3.40 -23.93
N ALA A 472 -19.28 4.71 -24.09
CA ALA A 472 -18.31 5.73 -23.70
C ALA A 472 -17.97 5.64 -22.20
N ARG A 473 -18.97 5.55 -21.32
CA ARG A 473 -18.76 5.41 -19.86
C ARG A 473 -17.93 4.19 -19.50
N LEU A 474 -18.21 3.06 -20.12
CA LEU A 474 -17.46 1.82 -19.90
C LEU A 474 -15.99 1.97 -20.34
N VAL A 475 -15.72 2.64 -21.46
CA VAL A 475 -14.35 2.90 -21.90
C VAL A 475 -13.62 3.81 -20.92
N LEU A 476 -14.29 4.84 -20.39
CA LEU A 476 -13.72 5.70 -19.35
C LEU A 476 -13.40 4.91 -18.07
N ASP A 477 -14.28 3.98 -17.67
CA ASP A 477 -14.00 3.09 -16.53
C ASP A 477 -12.80 2.19 -16.80
N ALA A 478 -12.64 1.67 -18.02
CA ALA A 478 -11.48 0.89 -18.42
C ALA A 478 -10.18 1.72 -18.42
N MET A 479 -10.23 2.96 -18.94
CA MET A 479 -9.13 3.91 -18.85
C MET A 479 -8.75 4.19 -17.39
N GLY A 480 -9.73 4.40 -16.51
CA GLY A 480 -9.48 4.56 -15.07
C GLY A 480 -8.86 3.32 -14.41
N ASN A 481 -9.26 2.12 -14.81
CA ASN A 481 -8.68 0.87 -14.30
C ASN A 481 -7.20 0.67 -14.69
N SER A 482 -6.76 1.28 -15.79
CA SER A 482 -5.36 1.26 -16.21
C SER A 482 -4.43 1.96 -15.24
N GLY A 483 -4.93 3.00 -14.55
CA GLY A 483 -4.08 3.89 -13.75
C GLY A 483 -2.99 4.60 -14.57
N ASP A 484 -3.07 4.57 -15.90
CA ASP A 484 -2.03 5.13 -16.78
C ASP A 484 -2.19 6.66 -16.90
N PRO A 485 -1.20 7.45 -16.47
CA PRO A 485 -1.24 8.91 -16.59
C PRO A 485 -1.36 9.40 -18.03
N ALA A 486 -1.03 8.58 -19.04
CA ALA A 486 -1.21 8.93 -20.45
C ALA A 486 -2.68 9.20 -20.85
N PHE A 487 -3.66 8.72 -20.07
CA PHE A 487 -5.07 9.03 -20.29
C PHE A 487 -5.53 10.36 -19.68
N ALA A 488 -4.67 11.09 -18.95
CA ALA A 488 -5.09 12.28 -18.22
C ALA A 488 -5.72 13.35 -19.13
N ASP A 489 -5.17 13.60 -20.32
CA ASP A 489 -5.69 14.58 -21.26
C ASP A 489 -7.04 14.17 -21.86
N GLU A 490 -7.19 12.89 -22.24
CA GLU A 490 -8.45 12.38 -22.80
C GLU A 490 -9.55 12.41 -21.73
N LEU A 491 -9.27 11.95 -20.51
CA LEU A 491 -10.22 12.00 -19.40
C LEU A 491 -10.61 13.44 -19.02
N ASP A 492 -9.68 14.39 -19.10
CA ASP A 492 -9.96 15.81 -18.88
C ASP A 492 -10.90 16.39 -19.94
N ALA A 493 -10.71 16.03 -21.21
CA ALA A 493 -11.64 16.42 -22.28
C ALA A 493 -13.07 15.94 -21.97
N GLN A 494 -13.20 14.73 -21.41
CA GLN A 494 -14.49 14.15 -21.05
C GLN A 494 -15.11 14.78 -19.78
N LEU A 495 -14.34 15.50 -18.96
CA LEU A 495 -14.91 16.39 -17.93
C LEU A 495 -15.70 17.56 -18.53
N GLY A 496 -15.51 17.86 -19.81
CA GLY A 496 -16.28 18.87 -20.55
C GLY A 496 -17.53 18.33 -21.27
N ALA A 497 -17.80 17.02 -21.22
CA ALA A 497 -18.88 16.41 -21.98
C ALA A 497 -20.27 16.95 -21.60
N GLU A 498 -21.22 16.99 -22.55
CA GLU A 498 -22.59 17.45 -22.30
C GLU A 498 -23.31 16.58 -21.26
N SER A 499 -23.14 15.25 -21.36
CA SER A 499 -23.74 14.28 -20.46
C SER A 499 -23.10 14.32 -19.07
N ALA A 500 -23.89 14.65 -18.05
CA ALA A 500 -23.44 14.63 -16.65
C ALA A 500 -22.92 13.26 -16.23
N SER A 501 -23.52 12.18 -16.74
CA SER A 501 -23.08 10.82 -16.45
C SER A 501 -21.67 10.57 -17.03
N THR A 502 -21.40 11.04 -18.26
CA THR A 502 -20.05 10.94 -18.86
C THR A 502 -19.02 11.72 -18.04
N ARG A 503 -19.33 12.95 -17.64
CA ARG A 503 -18.45 13.76 -16.78
C ARG A 503 -18.17 13.10 -15.42
N GLN A 504 -19.18 12.44 -14.84
CA GLN A 504 -19.02 11.70 -13.59
C GLN A 504 -18.01 10.55 -13.76
N HIS A 505 -18.18 9.71 -14.79
CA HIS A 505 -17.26 8.60 -15.04
C HIS A 505 -15.84 9.08 -15.37
N ALA A 506 -15.71 10.16 -16.13
CA ALA A 506 -14.42 10.81 -16.38
C ALA A 506 -13.74 11.28 -15.08
N ALA A 507 -14.50 11.90 -14.17
CA ALA A 507 -13.97 12.33 -12.87
C ALA A 507 -13.53 11.15 -11.99
N GLU A 508 -14.33 10.08 -11.95
CA GLU A 508 -13.99 8.87 -11.21
C GLU A 508 -12.76 8.16 -11.79
N ALA A 509 -12.67 8.06 -13.12
CA ALA A 509 -11.52 7.51 -13.82
C ALA A 509 -10.25 8.32 -13.58
N LEU A 510 -10.34 9.65 -13.68
CA LEU A 510 -9.22 10.55 -13.43
C LEU A 510 -8.74 10.45 -11.97
N GLY A 511 -9.66 10.27 -11.01
CA GLY A 511 -9.33 10.02 -9.61
C GLY A 511 -8.60 8.70 -9.31
N ARG A 512 -8.55 7.78 -10.28
CA ARG A 512 -7.77 6.53 -10.20
C ARG A 512 -6.35 6.70 -10.76
N LEU A 513 -6.04 7.82 -11.41
CA LEU A 513 -4.69 8.17 -11.87
C LEU A 513 -3.86 8.79 -10.74
N ASP A 514 -2.61 9.17 -11.05
CA ASP A 514 -1.73 9.85 -10.10
C ASP A 514 -2.37 11.17 -9.60
N PRO A 515 -2.46 11.41 -8.28
CA PRO A 515 -3.04 12.62 -7.71
C PRO A 515 -2.41 13.93 -8.19
N VAL A 516 -1.13 13.93 -8.56
CA VAL A 516 -0.41 15.11 -9.07
C VAL A 516 -0.97 15.54 -10.42
N GLU A 517 -1.29 14.59 -11.28
CA GLU A 517 -1.88 14.83 -12.61
C GLU A 517 -3.39 15.08 -12.52
N ALA A 518 -4.10 14.27 -11.73
CA ALA A 518 -5.55 14.31 -11.62
C ALA A 518 -6.07 15.51 -10.81
N GLY A 519 -5.38 15.87 -9.73
CA GLY A 519 -5.82 16.85 -8.74
C GLY A 519 -6.15 18.22 -9.34
N PRO A 520 -5.24 18.87 -10.09
CA PRO A 520 -5.48 20.18 -10.70
C PRO A 520 -6.71 20.18 -11.62
N ARG A 521 -6.83 19.19 -12.51
CA ARG A 521 -7.94 19.05 -13.49
C ARG A 521 -9.29 18.86 -12.80
N LEU A 522 -9.33 17.98 -11.79
CA LEU A 522 -10.53 17.78 -10.96
C LEU A 522 -10.93 19.06 -10.20
N LEU A 523 -9.96 19.81 -9.66
CA LEU A 523 -10.23 21.06 -8.97
C LEU A 523 -10.74 22.15 -9.91
N ASP A 524 -10.14 22.27 -11.10
CA ASP A 524 -10.58 23.20 -12.13
C ASP A 524 -12.02 22.90 -12.53
N ARG A 525 -12.35 21.62 -12.79
CA ARG A 525 -13.72 21.21 -13.08
C ARG A 525 -14.68 21.45 -11.92
N LEU A 526 -14.27 21.19 -10.67
CA LEU A 526 -15.12 21.42 -9.48
C LEU A 526 -15.57 22.88 -9.33
N ARG A 527 -14.72 23.84 -9.75
CA ARG A 527 -15.05 25.26 -9.67
C ARG A 527 -16.27 25.59 -10.54
N GLU A 528 -16.32 24.99 -11.73
CA GLU A 528 -17.32 25.29 -12.77
C GLU A 528 -18.55 24.36 -12.75
N GLU A 529 -18.42 23.14 -12.21
CA GLU A 529 -19.48 22.12 -12.30
C GLU A 529 -20.76 22.50 -11.54
N THR A 530 -21.89 22.36 -12.23
CA THR A 530 -23.23 22.71 -11.74
C THR A 530 -24.05 21.50 -11.30
N ASP A 531 -23.74 20.31 -11.82
CA ASP A 531 -24.43 19.08 -11.46
C ASP A 531 -23.96 18.55 -10.08
N PRO A 532 -24.85 18.38 -9.09
CA PRO A 532 -24.45 17.89 -7.77
C PRO A 532 -23.90 16.47 -7.74
N ALA A 533 -24.34 15.57 -8.62
CA ALA A 533 -23.82 14.20 -8.69
C ALA A 533 -22.38 14.22 -9.22
N VAL A 534 -22.11 15.02 -10.26
CA VAL A 534 -20.75 15.17 -10.79
C VAL A 534 -19.83 15.83 -9.77
N ARG A 535 -20.27 16.88 -9.06
CA ARG A 535 -19.48 17.46 -7.95
C ARG A 535 -19.18 16.45 -6.85
N THR A 536 -20.15 15.60 -6.51
CA THR A 536 -19.96 14.52 -5.52
C THR A 536 -18.86 13.55 -5.99
N ALA A 537 -18.90 13.15 -7.26
CA ALA A 537 -17.89 12.28 -7.86
C ALA A 537 -16.51 12.93 -7.89
N ILE A 538 -16.41 14.20 -8.30
CA ILE A 538 -15.14 14.95 -8.29
C ILE A 538 -14.55 15.04 -6.87
N VAL A 539 -15.35 15.40 -5.87
CA VAL A 539 -14.90 15.45 -4.46
C VAL A 539 -14.48 14.06 -3.98
N GLY A 540 -15.23 13.03 -4.35
CA GLY A 540 -14.91 11.63 -4.06
C GLY A 540 -13.64 11.14 -4.75
N ALA A 541 -13.30 11.68 -5.91
CA ALA A 541 -12.13 11.37 -6.72
C ALA A 541 -10.88 12.15 -6.30
N LEU A 542 -11.03 13.33 -5.68
CA LEU A 542 -9.90 14.15 -5.24
C LEU A 542 -9.05 13.41 -4.21
N ARG A 543 -7.80 13.15 -4.61
CA ARG A 543 -6.70 12.68 -3.78
C ARG A 543 -5.60 13.72 -3.87
N GLY A 544 -4.87 13.98 -2.78
CA GLY A 544 -3.81 14.97 -2.77
C GLY A 544 -3.79 15.81 -1.49
N SER A 545 -2.80 16.71 -1.41
CA SER A 545 -2.56 17.54 -0.23
C SER A 545 -3.68 18.58 -0.05
N PRO A 546 -4.33 18.67 1.12
CA PRO A 546 -5.39 19.66 1.35
C PRO A 546 -4.78 21.05 1.56
N THR A 547 -4.56 21.81 0.49
CA THR A 547 -4.06 23.18 0.59
C THR A 547 -5.11 24.11 1.21
N ALA A 548 -4.69 25.28 1.70
CA ALA A 548 -5.62 26.24 2.31
C ALA A 548 -6.69 26.68 1.30
N ASP A 549 -6.30 26.90 0.04
CA ASP A 549 -7.20 27.29 -1.04
C ASP A 549 -8.23 26.20 -1.36
N VAL A 550 -7.81 24.92 -1.35
CA VAL A 550 -8.73 23.80 -1.57
C VAL A 550 -9.68 23.64 -0.38
N VAL A 551 -9.20 23.80 0.85
CA VAL A 551 -10.05 23.79 2.06
C VAL A 551 -11.10 24.90 1.99
N ALA A 552 -10.70 26.12 1.58
CA ALA A 552 -11.63 27.23 1.40
C ALA A 552 -12.67 26.94 0.32
N LEU A 553 -12.24 26.45 -0.87
CA LEU A 553 -13.14 26.04 -1.94
C LEU A 553 -14.17 24.99 -1.47
N MET A 554 -13.71 23.98 -0.72
CA MET A 554 -14.59 22.94 -0.18
C MET A 554 -15.57 23.51 0.85
N ALA A 555 -15.13 24.41 1.73
CA ALA A 555 -16.01 25.07 2.68
C ALA A 555 -17.09 25.92 1.98
N ASP A 556 -16.73 26.65 0.92
CA ASP A 556 -17.66 27.44 0.12
C ASP A 556 -18.69 26.55 -0.60
N LYS A 557 -18.24 25.46 -1.23
CA LYS A 557 -19.12 24.48 -1.89
C LYS A 557 -20.04 23.78 -0.87
N LEU A 558 -19.54 23.44 0.32
CA LEU A 558 -20.33 22.86 1.41
C LEU A 558 -21.44 23.81 1.87
N ALA A 559 -21.13 25.09 2.04
CA ALA A 559 -22.09 26.10 2.47
C ALA A 559 -23.17 26.38 1.41
N ALA A 560 -22.81 26.29 0.12
CA ALA A 560 -23.74 26.52 -0.99
C ALA A 560 -24.59 25.28 -1.36
N SER A 561 -24.14 24.07 -1.04
CA SER A 561 -24.78 22.84 -1.54
C SER A 561 -26.07 22.48 -0.80
N THR A 562 -27.14 22.26 -1.56
CA THR A 562 -28.40 21.67 -1.07
C THR A 562 -28.42 20.14 -1.15
N SER A 563 -27.47 19.53 -1.87
CA SER A 563 -27.39 18.08 -2.09
C SER A 563 -26.79 17.35 -0.89
N ILE A 564 -27.54 16.41 -0.30
CA ILE A 564 -27.06 15.60 0.82
C ILE A 564 -25.83 14.75 0.45
N PRO A 565 -25.80 14.01 -0.68
CA PRO A 565 -24.61 13.28 -1.10
C PRO A 565 -23.37 14.15 -1.27
N GLU A 566 -23.54 15.34 -1.85
CA GLU A 566 -22.44 16.27 -2.07
C GLU A 566 -21.89 16.80 -0.75
N ARG A 567 -22.78 17.27 0.15
CA ARG A 567 -22.36 17.69 1.49
C ARG A 567 -21.68 16.56 2.25
N ALA A 568 -22.15 15.31 2.13
CA ALA A 568 -21.51 14.15 2.75
C ALA A 568 -20.08 13.95 2.24
N ALA A 569 -19.89 13.98 0.91
CA ALA A 569 -18.57 13.84 0.30
C ALA A 569 -17.61 14.96 0.76
N ILE A 570 -18.07 16.21 0.77
CA ILE A 570 -17.26 17.35 1.19
C ILE A 570 -16.95 17.29 2.70
N ILE A 571 -17.90 16.91 3.55
CA ILE A 571 -17.67 16.71 4.98
C ILE A 571 -16.61 15.62 5.20
N THR A 572 -16.68 14.49 4.49
CA THR A 572 -15.68 13.43 4.57
C THR A 572 -14.30 13.95 4.14
N TRP A 573 -14.23 14.72 3.05
CA TRP A 573 -12.98 15.29 2.56
C TRP A 573 -12.37 16.28 3.57
N LEU A 574 -13.17 17.24 4.07
CA LEU A 574 -12.75 18.21 5.10
C LEU A 574 -12.40 17.51 6.42
N GLY A 575 -13.10 16.43 6.76
CA GLY A 575 -12.84 15.58 7.92
C GLY A 575 -11.45 14.97 7.85
N ALA A 576 -11.10 14.39 6.70
CA ALA A 576 -9.75 13.89 6.47
C ALA A 576 -8.71 15.03 6.51
N ALA A 577 -8.99 16.16 5.87
CA ALA A 577 -8.12 17.33 5.84
C ALA A 577 -7.85 17.92 7.23
N SER A 578 -8.82 17.82 8.15
CA SER A 578 -8.74 18.39 9.50
C SER A 578 -7.60 17.84 10.35
N ARG A 579 -7.06 16.65 9.99
CA ARG A 579 -5.88 16.04 10.61
C ARG A 579 -4.61 16.86 10.39
N THR A 580 -4.51 17.55 9.26
CA THR A 580 -3.31 18.33 8.89
C THR A 580 -3.60 19.83 8.78
N ARG A 581 -4.88 20.23 8.68
CA ARG A 581 -5.34 21.61 8.51
C ARG A 581 -6.37 21.99 9.58
N PRO A 582 -5.97 22.70 10.64
CA PRO A 582 -6.89 23.17 11.68
C PRO A 582 -8.08 23.99 11.13
N GLU A 583 -7.89 24.71 10.02
CA GLU A 583 -8.94 25.51 9.38
C GLU A 583 -10.10 24.63 8.88
N ALA A 584 -9.81 23.44 8.34
CA ALA A 584 -10.83 22.50 7.89
C ALA A 584 -11.74 22.06 9.05
N ARG A 585 -11.16 21.87 10.25
CA ARG A 585 -11.94 21.60 11.47
C ARG A 585 -12.87 22.77 11.82
N GLY A 586 -12.39 24.00 11.70
CA GLY A 586 -13.20 25.21 11.92
C GLY A 586 -14.44 25.25 11.01
N HIS A 587 -14.27 24.91 9.73
CA HIS A 587 -15.38 24.84 8.78
C HIS A 587 -16.39 23.73 9.13
N LEU A 588 -15.93 22.57 9.61
CA LEU A 588 -16.82 21.49 10.06
C LEU A 588 -17.64 21.89 11.31
N VAL A 589 -17.03 22.57 12.28
CA VAL A 589 -17.75 23.11 13.45
C VAL A 589 -18.82 24.10 13.00
N ALA A 590 -18.47 25.03 12.11
CA ALA A 590 -19.43 26.00 11.58
C ALA A 590 -20.56 25.34 10.77
N GLN A 591 -20.26 24.24 10.06
CA GLN A 591 -21.28 23.46 9.37
C GLN A 591 -22.20 22.73 10.36
N PHE A 592 -21.67 22.14 11.43
CA PHE A 592 -22.46 21.38 12.41
C PHE A 592 -23.65 22.18 12.97
N HIS A 593 -23.43 23.46 13.28
CA HIS A 593 -24.50 24.34 13.81
C HIS A 593 -25.56 24.75 12.78
N ARG A 594 -25.29 24.57 11.48
CA ARG A 594 -26.18 24.94 10.38
C ARG A 594 -26.72 23.74 9.62
N GLU A 595 -26.19 22.54 9.85
CA GLU A 595 -26.54 21.34 9.10
C GLU A 595 -27.93 20.82 9.49
N PRO A 596 -28.88 20.75 8.55
CA PRO A 596 -30.22 20.23 8.83
C PRO A 596 -30.28 18.70 8.95
N SER A 597 -29.31 17.98 8.39
CA SER A 597 -29.32 16.51 8.39
C SER A 597 -28.64 15.93 9.62
N ALA A 598 -29.41 15.26 10.48
CA ALA A 598 -28.88 14.55 11.66
C ALA A 598 -27.80 13.53 11.31
N ARG A 599 -27.91 12.85 10.15
CA ARG A 599 -26.89 11.91 9.66
C ARG A 599 -25.56 12.63 9.35
N LEU A 600 -25.62 13.82 8.77
CA LEU A 600 -24.42 14.60 8.45
C LEU A 600 -23.82 15.24 9.71
N MET A 601 -24.64 15.63 10.68
CA MET A 601 -24.16 16.03 12.01
C MET A 601 -23.39 14.90 12.70
N GLN A 602 -23.90 13.66 12.63
CA GLN A 602 -23.19 12.48 13.14
C GLN A 602 -21.88 12.25 12.40
N LEU A 603 -21.88 12.38 11.06
CA LEU A 603 -20.67 12.27 10.25
C LEU A 603 -19.62 13.32 10.66
N ILE A 604 -20.00 14.58 10.85
CA ILE A 604 -19.10 15.62 11.35
C ILE A 604 -18.53 15.24 12.73
N GLY A 605 -19.35 14.68 13.61
CA GLY A 605 -18.94 14.19 14.93
C GLY A 605 -17.91 13.07 14.91
N THR A 606 -17.71 12.37 13.77
CA THR A 606 -16.62 11.39 13.62
C THR A 606 -15.25 12.05 13.46
N PHE A 607 -15.21 13.31 13.02
CA PHE A 607 -13.98 14.08 12.78
C PHE A 607 -13.74 15.17 13.83
N VAL A 608 -14.80 15.67 14.46
CA VAL A 608 -14.73 16.76 15.43
C VAL A 608 -15.22 16.27 16.80
N PRO A 609 -14.39 16.34 17.85
CA PRO A 609 -14.79 15.89 19.18
C PRO A 609 -15.89 16.78 19.74
N ALA A 610 -16.78 16.18 20.54
CA ALA A 610 -17.95 16.85 21.11
C ALA A 610 -17.60 18.13 21.90
N ALA A 611 -16.42 18.22 22.51
CA ALA A 611 -15.97 19.43 23.22
C ALA A 611 -15.79 20.65 22.30
N ALA A 612 -15.54 20.44 21.00
CA ALA A 612 -15.38 21.51 20.02
C ALA A 612 -16.68 21.83 19.25
N LEU A 613 -17.77 21.11 19.53
CA LEU A 613 -19.09 21.31 18.94
C LEU A 613 -20.09 21.97 19.91
N ARG A 614 -19.64 22.27 21.14
CA ARG A 614 -20.35 23.04 22.16
C ARG A 614 -19.93 24.49 22.03
#